data_AF-A0A850V173-F1
#
_entry.id   AF-A0A850V173-F1
#
_cell.length_a   1.000
_cell.length_b   1.000
_cell.length_c   1.000
_cell.angle_alpha   90.00
_cell.angle_beta   90.00
_cell.angle_gamma   90.00
#
_symmetry.space_group_name_H-M   'P 1'
#
loop_
_entity.id
_entity.type
_entity.pdbx_description
1 polymer ?
#
loop_
_entity_poly.entity_id
_entity_poly.type
_entity_poly.pdbx_seq_one_letter_code
_entity_poly.pdbx_strand_id
1 'polypeptide(L)'
;QVTSVDASDKMLKYALKERWERRKEEPFDRWVIEEANWLTLEKDLEKPGDGFDAVICLGNSFAHLPDFKGELGQGREGGAPVRSTAPVCDMSGPTAFHGHDGLCINVTALARLEAHPQTLPSCSKFRLSYYPHRLEAFTALLKGAFQGKCQHSVLGDFQPYTPGQAHVPCYFIHVVKKT
;
A
#
# COMPACT_ATOMS: atom_id res chain seq x y z
N GLN A 1 -5.58 -4.64 18.85
CA GLN A 1 -6.79 -4.04 18.23
C GLN A 1 -6.41 -3.56 16.84
N VAL A 2 -7.32 -3.62 15.86
CA VAL A 2 -7.04 -3.20 14.47
C VAL A 2 -8.04 -2.13 14.06
N THR A 3 -7.53 -1.08 13.40
CA THR A 3 -8.32 -0.08 12.68
C THR A 3 -7.90 -0.14 11.22
N SER A 4 -8.86 -0.35 10.32
CA SER A 4 -8.61 -0.45 8.88
C SER A 4 -9.28 0.72 8.16
N VAL A 5 -8.54 1.38 7.29
CA VAL A 5 -9.05 2.49 6.47
C VAL A 5 -8.72 2.30 5.00
N ASP A 6 -9.61 2.77 4.14
CA ASP A 6 -9.43 2.82 2.69
C ASP A 6 -10.19 4.04 2.15
N ALA A 7 -9.76 4.60 1.02
CA ALA A 7 -10.46 5.70 0.35
C ALA A 7 -11.57 5.20 -0.60
N SER A 8 -11.65 3.89 -0.84
CA SER A 8 -12.58 3.25 -1.75
C SER A 8 -13.73 2.59 -1.00
N ASP A 9 -14.88 3.26 -0.96
CA ASP A 9 -16.13 2.71 -0.41
C ASP A 9 -16.51 1.36 -1.02
N LYS A 10 -16.16 1.16 -2.31
CA LYS A 10 -16.39 -0.09 -3.01
C LYS A 10 -15.61 -1.24 -2.38
N MET A 11 -14.40 -0.99 -1.89
CA MET A 11 -13.58 -1.98 -1.20
C MET A 11 -14.03 -2.13 0.27
N LEU A 12 -14.27 -1.01 0.96
CA LEU A 12 -14.75 -1.01 2.35
C LEU A 12 -16.05 -1.78 2.52
N LYS A 13 -16.95 -1.74 1.53
CA LYS A 13 -18.19 -2.53 1.52
C LYS A 13 -17.95 -4.01 1.84
N TYR A 14 -16.88 -4.61 1.31
CA TYR A 14 -16.57 -6.02 1.55
C TYR A 14 -16.05 -6.26 2.97
N ALA A 15 -15.18 -5.38 3.48
CA ALA A 15 -14.67 -5.47 4.85
C ALA A 15 -15.80 -5.28 5.89
N LEU A 16 -16.68 -4.31 5.67
CA LEU A 16 -17.86 -4.07 6.51
C LEU A 16 -18.82 -5.26 6.50
N LYS A 17 -19.01 -5.90 5.34
CA LYS A 17 -19.82 -7.12 5.23
C LYS A 17 -19.22 -8.26 6.05
N GLU A 18 -17.93 -8.52 5.91
CA GLU A 18 -17.21 -9.56 6.67
C GLU A 18 -17.33 -9.32 8.18
N ARG A 19 -17.07 -8.08 8.62
CA ARG A 19 -17.25 -7.66 10.02
C ARG A 19 -18.66 -7.94 10.52
N TRP A 20 -19.68 -7.60 9.74
CA TRP A 20 -21.06 -7.82 10.10
C TRP A 20 -21.41 -9.31 10.23
N GLU A 21 -20.96 -10.14 9.30
CA GLU A 21 -21.21 -11.59 9.31
C GLU A 21 -20.60 -12.25 10.56
N ARG A 22 -19.44 -11.78 10.99
CA ARG A 22 -18.69 -12.34 12.13
C ARG A 22 -18.81 -11.53 13.42
N ARG A 23 -19.72 -10.56 13.48
CA ARG A 23 -19.88 -9.60 14.61
C ARG A 23 -20.08 -10.22 15.99
N LYS A 24 -20.44 -11.51 16.08
CA LYS A 24 -20.56 -12.22 17.36
C LYS A 24 -19.21 -12.68 17.92
N GLU A 25 -18.15 -12.64 17.12
CA GLU A 25 -16.79 -12.90 17.54
C GLU A 25 -16.17 -11.60 18.05
N GLU A 26 -15.69 -11.61 19.30
CA GLU A 26 -15.12 -10.41 19.96
C GLU A 26 -14.04 -9.69 19.14
N PRO A 27 -13.13 -10.37 18.41
CA PRO A 27 -12.17 -9.69 17.56
C PRO A 27 -12.80 -8.86 16.43
N PHE A 28 -13.92 -9.32 15.85
CA PHE A 28 -14.63 -8.64 14.77
C PHE A 28 -15.57 -7.54 15.28
N ASP A 29 -16.14 -7.73 16.47
CA ASP A 29 -16.92 -6.70 17.14
C ASP A 29 -16.07 -5.43 17.37
N ARG A 30 -14.84 -5.62 17.85
CA ARG A 30 -13.87 -4.56 18.15
C ARG A 30 -13.06 -4.04 16.96
N TRP A 31 -13.23 -4.63 15.78
CA TRP A 31 -12.53 -4.18 14.57
C TRP A 31 -13.14 -2.86 14.08
N VAL A 32 -12.33 -1.81 13.99
CA VAL A 32 -12.76 -0.50 13.47
C VAL A 32 -12.50 -0.44 11.97
N ILE A 33 -13.49 -0.01 11.19
CA ILE A 33 -13.40 0.15 9.74
C ILE A 33 -13.96 1.52 9.39
N GLU A 34 -13.15 2.38 8.78
CA GLU A 34 -13.49 3.77 8.45
C GLU A 34 -13.01 4.15 7.05
N GLU A 35 -13.59 5.20 6.48
CA GLU A 35 -13.11 5.80 5.23
C GLU A 35 -12.01 6.82 5.55
N ALA A 36 -10.86 6.73 4.87
CA ALA A 36 -9.82 7.74 4.97
C ALA A 36 -8.95 7.79 3.72
N ASN A 37 -8.43 8.98 3.40
CA ASN A 37 -7.52 9.17 2.28
C ASN A 37 -6.12 9.53 2.77
N TRP A 38 -5.06 8.93 2.19
CA TRP A 38 -3.68 9.24 2.57
C TRP A 38 -3.34 10.74 2.53
N LEU A 39 -3.94 11.50 1.60
CA LEU A 39 -3.69 12.94 1.46
C LEU A 39 -4.34 13.78 2.57
N THR A 40 -5.36 13.25 3.24
CA THR A 40 -6.11 13.93 4.31
C THR A 40 -6.15 13.13 5.61
N LEU A 41 -5.30 12.11 5.74
CA LEU A 41 -5.34 11.11 6.81
C LEU A 41 -5.27 11.69 8.22
N GLU A 42 -4.59 12.83 8.39
CA GLU A 42 -4.53 13.52 9.70
C GLU A 42 -5.88 14.10 10.15
N LYS A 43 -6.78 14.38 9.20
CA LYS A 43 -8.14 14.88 9.46
C LYS A 43 -9.15 13.73 9.47
N ASP A 44 -8.93 12.74 8.63
CA ASP A 44 -9.87 11.64 8.41
C ASP A 44 -9.81 10.60 9.53
N LEU A 45 -8.63 10.36 10.12
CA LEU A 45 -8.42 9.33 11.12
C LEU A 45 -7.93 9.92 12.44
N GLU A 46 -8.77 9.80 13.48
CA GLU A 46 -8.37 10.11 14.85
C GLU A 46 -7.39 9.05 15.37
N LYS A 47 -6.20 9.49 15.75
CA LYS A 47 -5.15 8.60 16.26
C LYS A 47 -5.46 8.25 17.72
N PRO A 48 -5.39 6.98 18.14
CA PRO A 48 -5.55 6.62 19.53
C PRO A 48 -4.34 7.09 20.35
N GLY A 49 -4.54 7.96 21.33
CA GLY A 49 -3.47 8.40 22.26
C GLY A 49 -2.18 8.83 21.55
N ASP A 50 -1.09 8.09 21.80
CA ASP A 50 0.24 8.33 21.23
C ASP A 50 0.43 7.81 19.79
N GLY A 51 -0.62 7.23 19.19
CA GLY A 51 -0.63 6.67 17.84
C GLY A 51 -0.82 5.16 17.79
N PHE A 52 -0.48 4.56 16.66
CA PHE A 52 -0.53 3.11 16.45
C PHE A 52 0.83 2.46 16.71
N ASP A 53 0.84 1.25 17.28
CA ASP A 53 2.06 0.44 17.46
C ASP A 53 2.73 0.10 16.12
N ALA A 54 1.92 -0.14 15.09
CA ALA A 54 2.35 -0.41 13.73
C ALA A 54 1.32 0.11 12.73
N VAL A 55 1.79 0.46 11.52
CA VAL A 55 0.97 0.83 10.37
C VAL A 55 1.37 -0.07 9.20
N ILE A 56 0.41 -0.51 8.41
CA ILE A 56 0.66 -1.47 7.33
C ILE A 56 0.02 -0.93 6.05
N CYS A 57 0.78 -0.93 4.96
CA CYS A 57 0.35 -0.61 3.61
C CYS A 57 0.94 -1.66 2.64
N LEU A 58 0.23 -2.78 2.47
CA LEU A 58 0.66 -3.90 1.63
C LEU A 58 -0.21 -4.01 0.37
N GLY A 59 0.17 -4.88 -0.58
CA GLY A 59 -0.54 -5.10 -1.83
C GLY A 59 -0.22 -4.10 -2.94
N ASN A 60 0.95 -3.44 -2.90
CA ASN A 60 1.37 -2.40 -3.84
C ASN A 60 0.39 -1.21 -3.88
N SER A 61 -0.38 -1.00 -2.81
CA SER A 61 -1.45 -0.01 -2.78
C SER A 61 -0.91 1.41 -2.90
N PHE A 62 0.24 1.72 -2.29
CA PHE A 62 0.82 3.08 -2.32
C PHE A 62 1.09 3.56 -3.75
N ALA A 63 1.44 2.65 -4.65
CA ALA A 63 1.68 2.97 -6.06
C ALA A 63 0.42 3.49 -6.77
N HIS A 64 -0.79 3.38 -6.21
CA HIS A 64 -1.98 3.98 -6.80
C HIS A 64 -2.05 5.51 -6.67
N LEU A 65 -1.21 6.13 -5.81
CA LEU A 65 -1.11 7.58 -5.78
C LEU A 65 -0.33 8.08 -7.01
N PRO A 66 -0.96 8.84 -7.91
CA PRO A 66 -0.23 9.45 -9.01
C PRO A 66 0.66 10.59 -8.48
N ASP A 67 1.74 10.87 -9.19
CA ASP A 67 2.60 12.02 -8.92
C ASP A 67 1.91 13.31 -9.43
N PHE A 68 1.04 13.88 -8.60
CA PHE A 68 0.23 15.05 -8.95
C PHE A 68 1.06 16.32 -9.23
N LYS A 69 2.33 16.37 -8.80
CA LYS A 69 3.19 17.56 -8.93
C LYS A 69 4.44 17.36 -9.81
N GLY A 70 4.77 16.12 -10.19
CA GLY A 70 6.04 15.81 -10.83
C GLY A 70 7.24 15.88 -9.88
N GLU A 71 6.98 15.93 -8.57
CA GLU A 71 7.97 16.16 -7.50
C GLU A 71 8.39 14.85 -6.82
N LEU A 72 7.67 13.73 -7.02
CA LEU A 72 8.11 12.44 -6.47
C LEU A 72 9.45 11.95 -7.07
N GLY A 73 9.81 12.45 -8.26
CA GLY A 73 11.13 12.23 -8.88
C GLY A 73 12.25 13.12 -8.31
N GLN A 74 11.91 14.19 -7.57
CA GLN A 74 12.85 15.15 -6.98
C GLN A 74 12.56 15.25 -5.49
N GLY A 75 13.09 14.32 -4.71
CA GLY A 75 12.79 14.16 -3.28
C GLY A 75 12.50 15.46 -2.51
N ARG A 76 11.21 15.76 -2.32
CA ARG A 76 10.70 16.65 -1.27
C ARG A 76 9.19 16.47 -1.06
N GLU A 77 8.88 16.09 0.17
CA GLU A 77 7.74 16.50 1.01
C GLU A 77 6.34 16.63 0.37
N GLY A 78 5.53 15.59 0.57
CA GLY A 78 4.09 15.65 0.29
C GLY A 78 3.21 14.66 1.05
N GLY A 79 3.74 13.97 2.08
CA GLY A 79 2.96 13.09 2.95
C GLY A 79 3.07 13.58 4.38
N ALA A 80 1.93 13.89 5.00
CA ALA A 80 1.89 14.30 6.40
C ALA A 80 2.48 13.19 7.28
N PRO A 81 3.39 13.50 8.24
CA PRO A 81 4.05 12.48 9.04
C PRO A 81 3.06 11.81 9.99
N VAL A 82 2.61 10.60 9.65
CA VAL A 82 1.93 9.73 10.60
C VAL A 82 2.94 9.36 11.68
N ARG A 83 2.83 10.00 12.85
CA ARG A 83 3.56 9.63 14.07
C ARG A 83 3.12 8.21 14.49
N SER A 84 3.83 7.18 14.04
CA SER A 84 3.64 5.79 14.47
C SER A 84 4.95 5.01 14.34
N THR A 85 5.08 3.95 15.13
CA THR A 85 6.33 3.24 15.42
C THR A 85 6.80 2.24 14.37
N ALA A 86 6.02 1.88 13.35
CA ALA A 86 6.58 1.21 12.17
C ALA A 86 5.60 1.13 10.98
N PRO A 87 5.81 1.86 9.85
CA PRO A 87 5.12 1.53 8.61
C PRO A 87 5.81 0.36 7.89
N VAL A 88 5.04 -0.67 7.57
CA VAL A 88 5.42 -1.71 6.62
C VAL A 88 4.74 -1.39 5.29
N CYS A 89 5.52 -1.01 4.28
CA CYS A 89 5.01 -0.74 2.93
C CYS A 89 5.59 -1.73 1.94
N ASP A 90 4.78 -2.41 1.12
CA ASP A 90 5.28 -3.20 -0.01
C ASP A 90 5.10 -2.49 -1.35
N MET A 91 6.02 -2.75 -2.27
CA MET A 91 6.02 -2.23 -3.63
C MET A 91 6.35 -3.36 -4.58
N SER A 92 5.71 -3.46 -5.74
CA SER A 92 6.11 -4.44 -6.75
C SER A 92 7.52 -4.15 -7.26
N GLY A 93 8.38 -5.16 -7.34
CA GLY A 93 9.68 -5.07 -7.97
C GLY A 93 9.58 -4.81 -9.48
N PRO A 94 10.61 -4.20 -10.10
CA PRO A 94 10.63 -4.01 -11.53
C PRO A 94 10.74 -5.39 -12.18
N THR A 95 9.62 -5.90 -12.69
CA THR A 95 9.69 -6.80 -13.84
C THR A 95 10.49 -6.04 -14.90
N ALA A 96 11.51 -6.68 -15.48
CA ALA A 96 12.55 -6.03 -16.26
C ALA A 96 12.03 -5.00 -17.28
N PHE A 97 12.10 -3.71 -16.94
CA PHE A 97 11.79 -2.62 -17.86
C PHE A 97 12.85 -1.53 -17.75
N HIS A 98 13.80 -1.55 -18.67
CA HIS A 98 14.68 -0.42 -18.96
C HIS A 98 13.86 0.60 -19.77
N GLY A 99 13.54 1.74 -19.16
CA GLY A 99 12.83 2.82 -19.85
C GLY A 99 12.77 4.09 -19.01
N HIS A 100 13.07 5.21 -19.66
CA HIS A 100 13.16 6.57 -19.12
C HIS A 100 11.92 7.06 -18.37
N ASP A 101 12.17 7.95 -17.40
CA ASP A 101 11.32 9.01 -16.83
C ASP A 101 9.79 8.80 -16.78
N GLY A 102 9.27 8.66 -15.55
CA GLY A 102 7.89 9.05 -15.19
C GLY A 102 6.72 8.24 -15.77
N LEU A 103 6.92 7.00 -16.22
CA LEU A 103 5.86 6.23 -16.88
C LEU A 103 4.87 5.56 -15.89
N CYS A 104 3.68 6.13 -15.70
CA CYS A 104 2.58 5.44 -15.01
C CYS A 104 2.29 4.08 -15.68
N ILE A 105 2.46 2.98 -14.95
CA ILE A 105 2.21 1.61 -15.44
C ILE A 105 0.71 1.35 -15.40
N ASN A 106 0.13 1.00 -16.55
CA ASN A 106 -1.26 0.57 -16.64
C ASN A 106 -1.30 -0.96 -16.66
N VAL A 107 -1.77 -1.59 -15.59
CA VAL A 107 -2.02 -3.03 -15.54
C VAL A 107 -3.49 -3.27 -15.89
N THR A 108 -3.74 -4.04 -16.96
CA THR A 108 -5.09 -4.54 -17.27
C THR A 108 -5.19 -5.95 -16.71
N ALA A 109 -6.02 -6.15 -15.69
CA ALA A 109 -6.26 -7.46 -15.11
C ALA A 109 -7.60 -8.00 -15.62
N LEU A 110 -7.58 -9.27 -16.05
CA LEU A 110 -8.73 -10.02 -16.55
C LEU A 110 -9.12 -11.03 -15.47
N ALA A 111 -10.24 -10.80 -14.79
CA ALA A 111 -10.80 -11.78 -13.85
C ALA A 111 -11.82 -12.65 -14.60
N ARG A 112 -11.61 -13.98 -14.56
CA ARG A 112 -12.58 -14.95 -15.06
C ARG A 112 -13.50 -15.34 -13.90
N LEU A 113 -14.75 -14.93 -13.97
CA LEU A 113 -15.77 -15.34 -12.99
C LEU A 113 -16.26 -16.74 -13.36
N GLU A 114 -16.36 -17.63 -12.37
CA GLU A 114 -16.99 -18.95 -12.58
C GLU A 114 -18.46 -18.73 -12.94
N ALA A 115 -18.85 -19.24 -14.10
CA ALA A 115 -20.20 -19.13 -14.61
C ALA A 115 -21.03 -20.34 -14.17
N HIS A 116 -22.31 -20.12 -13.84
CA HIS A 116 -23.29 -21.21 -13.76
C HIS A 116 -23.28 -22.02 -15.08
N PRO A 117 -23.54 -23.34 -15.06
CA PRO A 117 -23.23 -24.28 -16.17
C PRO A 117 -23.88 -23.99 -17.53
N GLN A 118 -24.72 -22.95 -17.66
CA GLN A 118 -25.49 -22.63 -18.86
C GLN A 118 -25.17 -21.25 -19.46
N THR A 119 -24.12 -20.57 -19.01
CA THR A 119 -23.70 -19.26 -19.53
C THR A 119 -22.22 -19.26 -19.93
N LEU A 120 -21.89 -18.75 -21.12
CA LEU A 120 -20.50 -18.52 -21.54
C LEU A 120 -19.77 -17.72 -20.44
N PRO A 121 -18.52 -18.06 -20.10
CA PRO A 121 -17.78 -17.36 -19.05
C PRO A 121 -17.67 -15.88 -19.39
N SER A 122 -18.39 -15.05 -18.64
CA SER A 122 -18.30 -13.60 -18.78
C SER A 122 -16.96 -13.14 -18.18
N CYS A 123 -16.16 -12.50 -19.00
CA CYS A 123 -14.88 -11.97 -18.56
C CYS A 123 -15.08 -10.53 -18.09
N SER A 124 -14.73 -10.26 -16.83
CA SER A 124 -14.71 -8.90 -16.30
C SER A 124 -13.36 -8.26 -16.60
N LYS A 125 -13.39 -7.07 -17.22
CA LYS A 125 -12.21 -6.29 -17.57
C LYS A 125 -12.12 -5.08 -16.65
N PHE A 126 -10.98 -4.89 -16.01
CA PHE A 126 -10.67 -3.68 -15.28
C PHE A 126 -9.24 -3.25 -15.54
N ARG A 127 -8.99 -1.95 -15.41
CA ARG A 127 -7.69 -1.32 -15.62
C ARG A 127 -7.29 -0.60 -14.35
N LEU A 128 -6.07 -0.87 -13.89
CA LEU A 128 -5.45 -0.23 -12.75
C LEU A 128 -4.23 0.55 -13.23
N SER A 129 -3.98 1.69 -12.61
CA SER A 129 -2.81 2.54 -12.88
C SER A 129 -1.94 2.62 -11.63
N TYR A 130 -0.63 2.56 -11.84
CA TYR A 130 0.38 2.56 -10.79
C TYR A 130 1.52 3.52 -11.13
N TYR A 131 2.05 4.22 -10.14
CA TYR A 131 3.30 4.95 -10.24
C TYR A 131 4.48 3.98 -10.11
N PRO A 132 5.45 3.99 -11.05
CA PRO A 132 6.55 3.02 -11.10
C PRO A 132 7.68 3.40 -10.13
N HIS A 133 7.45 3.27 -8.84
CA HIS A 133 8.47 3.60 -7.85
C HIS A 133 9.74 2.75 -8.04
N ARG A 134 10.89 3.43 -8.12
CA ARG A 134 12.21 2.79 -8.00
C ARG A 134 12.52 2.53 -6.54
N LEU A 135 13.20 1.43 -6.25
CA LEU A 135 13.53 1.01 -4.89
C LEU A 135 14.29 2.08 -4.10
N GLU A 136 15.31 2.68 -4.71
CA GLU A 136 16.15 3.71 -4.09
C GLU A 136 15.36 5.02 -3.86
N ALA A 137 14.59 5.45 -4.86
CA ALA A 137 13.77 6.66 -4.77
C ALA A 137 12.70 6.53 -3.68
N PHE A 138 12.02 5.38 -3.60
CA PHE A 138 11.02 5.12 -2.57
C PHE A 138 11.66 4.97 -1.17
N THR A 139 12.84 4.35 -1.08
CA THR A 139 13.63 4.33 0.16
C THR A 139 13.94 5.75 0.66
N ALA A 140 14.37 6.64 -0.23
CA ALA A 140 14.65 8.03 0.10
C ALA A 140 13.39 8.79 0.53
N LEU A 141 12.27 8.58 -0.18
CA LEU A 141 10.97 9.16 0.15
C LEU A 141 10.52 8.76 1.56
N LEU A 142 10.58 7.47 1.90
CA LEU A 142 10.22 6.98 3.23
C LEU A 142 11.13 7.56 4.31
N LYS A 143 12.46 7.51 4.13
CA LYS A 143 13.39 8.12 5.10
C LYS A 143 13.14 9.62 5.27
N GLY A 144 12.81 10.32 4.19
CA GLY A 144 12.44 11.74 4.19
C GLY A 144 11.17 12.02 5.00
N ALA A 145 10.13 11.19 4.88
CA ALA A 145 8.89 11.31 5.66
C ALA A 145 9.14 11.19 7.17
N PHE A 146 10.17 10.45 7.58
CA PHE A 146 10.61 10.35 8.98
C PHE A 146 11.71 11.36 9.36
N GLN A 147 12.06 12.29 8.47
CA GLN A 147 13.15 13.26 8.66
C GLN A 147 14.47 12.58 9.05
N GLY A 148 14.70 11.36 8.54
CA GLY A 148 15.85 10.52 8.88
C GLY A 148 15.81 9.90 10.28
N LYS A 149 14.81 10.19 11.12
CA LYS A 149 14.63 9.66 12.48
C LYS A 149 13.94 8.30 12.47
N CYS A 150 14.54 7.36 11.75
CA CYS A 150 14.05 6.00 11.65
C CYS A 150 15.17 4.99 11.36
N GLN A 151 15.00 3.77 11.86
CA GLN A 151 15.68 2.59 11.33
C GLN A 151 14.90 2.10 10.10
N HIS A 152 15.61 1.67 9.06
CA HIS A 152 14.99 1.22 7.81
C HIS A 152 15.69 -0.04 7.30
N SER A 153 14.90 -1.04 6.91
CA SER A 153 15.35 -2.26 6.25
C SER A 153 14.41 -2.63 5.10
N VAL A 154 14.91 -3.39 4.13
CA VAL A 154 14.14 -3.86 2.98
C VAL A 154 14.18 -5.38 2.93
N LEU A 155 13.02 -5.98 2.69
CA LEU A 155 12.86 -7.39 2.35
C LEU A 155 12.47 -7.51 0.88
N GLY A 156 12.88 -8.59 0.23
CA GLY A 156 12.40 -9.00 -1.08
C GLY A 156 11.58 -10.28 -0.92
N ASP A 157 10.30 -10.26 -1.30
CA ASP A 157 9.38 -11.41 -1.13
C ASP A 157 9.44 -12.03 0.28
N PHE A 158 9.38 -11.20 1.33
CA PHE A 158 9.49 -11.58 2.75
C PHE A 158 10.85 -12.17 3.18
N GLN A 159 11.89 -12.10 2.35
CA GLN A 159 13.25 -12.50 2.69
C GLN A 159 14.20 -11.30 2.78
N PRO A 160 15.31 -11.36 3.53
CA PRO A 160 16.31 -10.28 3.54
C PRO A 160 16.78 -9.95 2.12
N TYR A 161 16.76 -8.67 1.76
CA TYR A 161 17.18 -8.22 0.43
C TYR A 161 18.62 -7.70 0.44
N THR A 162 19.42 -8.17 -0.52
CA THR A 162 20.74 -7.59 -0.81
C THR A 162 20.81 -7.12 -2.27
N PRO A 163 21.26 -5.88 -2.54
CA PRO A 163 21.45 -5.42 -3.92
C PRO A 163 22.36 -6.35 -4.72
N GLY A 164 21.95 -6.67 -5.95
CA GLY A 164 22.70 -7.57 -6.84
C GLY A 164 22.54 -9.08 -6.53
N GLN A 165 21.67 -9.47 -5.60
CA GLN A 165 21.34 -10.87 -5.38
C GLN A 165 20.76 -11.53 -6.66
N ALA A 166 20.97 -12.85 -6.81
CA ALA A 166 20.52 -13.58 -7.98
C ALA A 166 18.98 -13.61 -8.15
N HIS A 167 18.24 -13.67 -7.04
CA HIS A 167 16.78 -13.64 -7.03
C HIS A 167 16.25 -12.22 -7.17
N VAL A 168 15.51 -11.93 -8.23
CA VAL A 168 14.82 -10.65 -8.41
C VAL A 168 13.45 -10.72 -7.74
N PRO A 169 13.20 -9.96 -6.65
CA PRO A 169 11.93 -10.05 -5.95
C PRO A 169 10.75 -9.52 -6.75
N CYS A 170 9.60 -10.15 -6.59
CA CYS A 170 8.33 -9.64 -7.11
C CYS A 170 7.83 -8.44 -6.29
N TYR A 171 8.16 -8.39 -5.01
CA TYR A 171 7.84 -7.29 -4.11
C TYR A 171 9.02 -6.91 -3.21
N PHE A 172 9.18 -5.61 -2.99
CA PHE A 172 10.06 -5.03 -1.98
C PHE A 172 9.23 -4.53 -0.81
N ILE A 173 9.54 -5.01 0.39
CA ILE A 173 8.83 -4.65 1.62
C ILE A 173 9.75 -3.78 2.45
N HIS A 174 9.38 -2.52 2.63
CA HIS A 174 10.08 -1.57 3.47
C HIS A 174 9.56 -1.70 4.89
N VAL A 175 10.45 -2.06 5.81
CA VAL A 175 10.18 -2.05 7.24
C VAL A 175 10.89 -0.83 7.82
N VAL A 176 10.12 0.14 8.27
CA VAL A 176 10.63 1.36 8.91
C VAL A 176 10.27 1.31 10.38
N LYS A 177 11.19 1.64 11.28
CA LYS A 177 10.93 1.79 12.72
C LYS A 177 11.31 3.19 13.15
N LYS A 178 10.36 3.94 13.70
CA LYS A 178 10.60 5.31 14.19
C LYS A 178 11.55 5.28 15.40
N THR A 179 12.46 6.25 15.50
CA THR A 179 13.42 6.43 16.61
C THR A 179 13.12 7.69 17.42
#